data_AF-A0A842RFN5-F1
#
_entry.id   AF-A0A842RFN5-F1
#
_cell.length_a   1.000
_cell.length_b   1.000
_cell.length_c   1.000
_cell.angle_alpha   90.00
_cell.angle_beta   90.00
_cell.angle_gamma   90.00
#
_symmetry.space_group_name_H-M   'P 1'
#
loop_
_entity.id
_entity.type
_entity.pdbx_description
1 polymer ?
#
loop_
_entity_poly.entity_id
_entity_poly.type
_entity_poly.pdbx_seq_one_letter_code
_entity_poly.pdbx_strand_id
1 'polypeptide(L)'
;MNESCQPDMSCVPYRRMWLYFLYTIPIMAMIGFTAYVLWLYNYVYTIIYMGFYVLTFLFQSYCCVYQSCPYIGGFCPAVAGIIPASFVAKLLEKLKVKKDKKLFDFFALIASITLLGLIVFPLYWLFIYHIAAFVGYLCLIALYTIAFLLSICPVCAIRKTCPGGRASQKLTKGTKMER
;
A
#
# COMPACT_ATOMS: atom_id res chain seq x y z
N MET A 1 4.28 3.30 -24.93
CA MET A 1 3.61 2.62 -23.81
C MET A 1 2.78 1.50 -24.39
N ASN A 2 2.89 0.25 -23.90
CA ASN A 2 1.95 -0.79 -24.33
C ASN A 2 0.54 -0.41 -23.84
N GLU A 3 -0.47 -0.60 -24.68
CA GLU A 3 -1.88 -0.28 -24.37
C GLU A 3 -2.38 -0.94 -23.07
N SER A 4 -1.73 -2.02 -22.63
CA SER A 4 -2.07 -2.76 -21.40
C SER A 4 -1.79 -2.03 -20.08
N CYS A 5 -1.11 -0.88 -20.08
CA CYS A 5 -0.81 -0.09 -18.87
C CYS A 5 -1.73 1.12 -18.66
N GLN A 6 -2.75 1.33 -19.50
CA GLN A 6 -3.69 2.42 -19.33
C GLN A 6 -4.63 2.16 -18.12
N PRO A 7 -4.81 3.12 -17.20
CA PRO A 7 -5.76 2.99 -16.09
C PRO A 7 -7.20 2.92 -16.62
N ASP A 8 -8.02 2.11 -15.96
CA ASP A 8 -9.44 1.97 -16.30
C ASP A 8 -10.24 3.15 -15.73
N MET A 9 -10.47 4.16 -16.58
CA MET A 9 -11.13 5.41 -16.21
C MET A 9 -12.66 5.25 -16.04
N SER A 10 -13.24 4.09 -16.37
CA SER A 10 -14.66 3.81 -16.10
C SER A 10 -14.96 3.69 -14.59
N CYS A 11 -13.92 3.47 -13.78
CA CYS A 11 -14.02 3.14 -12.37
C CYS A 11 -13.24 4.13 -11.47
N VAL A 12 -13.24 5.43 -11.75
CA VAL A 12 -12.58 6.42 -10.87
C VAL A 12 -13.40 6.56 -9.57
N PRO A 13 -12.98 5.97 -8.43
CA PRO A 13 -13.76 5.87 -7.22
C PRO A 13 -13.50 7.10 -6.33
N TYR A 14 -13.92 8.28 -6.77
CA TYR A 14 -14.10 9.39 -5.82
C TYR A 14 -15.24 9.09 -4.84
N ARG A 15 -16.17 8.20 -5.20
CA ARG A 15 -17.36 7.85 -4.41
C ARG A 15 -17.07 7.08 -3.11
N ARG A 16 -15.90 6.44 -2.96
CA ARG A 16 -15.53 5.61 -1.79
C ARG A 16 -14.38 6.18 -0.95
N MET A 17 -14.10 7.47 -1.10
CA MET A 17 -13.03 8.15 -0.36
C MET A 17 -13.16 7.94 1.16
N TRP A 18 -14.38 8.05 1.69
CA TRP A 18 -14.66 7.82 3.12
C TRP A 18 -14.30 6.40 3.57
N LEU A 19 -14.60 5.38 2.75
CA LEU A 19 -14.36 3.98 3.09
C LEU A 19 -12.85 3.71 3.17
N TYR A 20 -12.08 4.37 2.31
CA TYR A 20 -10.63 4.28 2.42
C TYR A 20 -10.09 4.98 3.66
N PHE A 21 -10.58 6.17 4.01
CA PHE A 21 -10.18 6.82 5.27
C PHE A 21 -10.51 5.92 6.46
N LEU A 22 -11.68 5.27 6.45
CA LEU A 22 -12.07 4.30 7.46
C LEU A 22 -11.08 3.13 7.57
N TYR A 23 -10.49 2.65 6.47
CA TYR A 23 -9.45 1.62 6.51
C TYR A 23 -8.05 2.15 6.82
N THR A 24 -7.77 3.39 6.46
CA THR A 24 -6.46 4.01 6.65
C THR A 24 -6.22 4.40 8.09
N ILE A 25 -7.23 4.95 8.78
CA ILE A 25 -7.10 5.38 10.18
C ILE A 25 -6.63 4.21 11.09
N PRO A 26 -7.25 3.02 11.06
CA PRO A 26 -6.79 1.88 11.85
C PRO A 26 -5.35 1.45 11.52
N ILE A 27 -4.96 1.46 10.25
CA ILE A 27 -3.59 1.10 9.86
C ILE A 27 -2.58 2.15 10.30
N MET A 28 -2.89 3.44 10.17
CA MET A 28 -2.00 4.51 10.64
C MET A 28 -1.87 4.48 12.17
N ALA A 29 -2.96 4.20 12.89
CA ALA A 29 -2.94 4.00 14.34
C ALA A 29 -2.08 2.79 14.72
N MET A 30 -2.21 1.67 13.98
CA MET A 30 -1.39 0.47 14.19
C MET A 30 0.09 0.74 13.92
N ILE A 31 0.44 1.42 12.82
CA ILE A 31 1.83 1.81 12.51
C ILE A 31 2.39 2.70 13.62
N GLY A 32 1.63 3.70 14.08
CA GLY A 32 2.04 4.59 15.17
C GLY A 32 2.22 3.85 16.50
N PHE A 33 1.30 2.95 16.85
CA PHE A 33 1.39 2.12 18.05
C PHE A 33 2.60 1.18 17.99
N THR A 34 2.81 0.50 16.87
CA THR A 34 3.97 -0.38 16.67
C THR A 34 5.28 0.39 16.77
N ALA A 35 5.38 1.57 16.15
CA ALA A 35 6.53 2.44 16.26
C ALA A 35 6.78 2.87 17.73
N TYR A 36 5.73 3.22 18.47
CA TYR A 36 5.83 3.55 19.88
C TYR A 36 6.33 2.37 20.73
N VAL A 37 5.78 1.18 20.53
CA VAL A 37 6.22 -0.03 21.24
C VAL A 37 7.69 -0.34 20.94
N LEU A 38 8.10 -0.31 19.66
CA LEU A 38 9.49 -0.52 19.27
C LEU A 38 10.42 0.53 19.90
N TRP A 39 9.96 1.78 20.02
CA TRP A 39 10.74 2.88 20.61
C TRP A 39 11.04 2.63 22.09
N LEU A 40 10.05 2.12 22.84
CA LEU A 40 10.22 1.80 24.26
C LEU A 40 11.31 0.75 24.51
N TYR A 41 11.52 -0.17 23.56
CA TYR A 41 12.58 -1.19 23.67
C TYR A 41 13.91 -0.74 23.07
N ASN A 42 13.91 -0.21 21.85
CA ASN A 42 15.11 0.30 21.19
C ASN A 42 14.74 1.27 20.05
N TYR A 43 15.18 2.53 20.17
CA TYR A 43 14.93 3.56 19.17
C TYR A 43 15.44 3.21 17.77
N VAL A 44 16.50 2.38 17.66
CA VAL A 44 17.03 1.91 16.37
C VAL A 44 16.00 1.08 15.61
N TYR A 45 15.23 0.22 16.31
CA TYR A 45 14.17 -0.57 15.67
C TYR A 45 13.07 0.33 15.11
N THR A 46 12.77 1.43 15.79
CA THR A 46 11.80 2.42 15.31
C THR A 46 12.32 3.13 14.08
N ILE A 47 13.60 3.53 14.05
CA ILE A 47 14.22 4.16 12.88
C ILE A 47 14.17 3.21 11.68
N ILE A 48 14.52 1.93 11.86
CA ILE A 48 14.44 0.91 10.80
C ILE A 48 13.00 0.75 10.31
N TYR A 49 12.04 0.62 11.23
CA TYR A 49 10.63 0.45 10.93
C TYR A 49 10.05 1.64 10.15
N MET A 50 10.32 2.87 10.60
CA MET A 50 9.92 4.08 9.90
C MET A 50 10.66 4.24 8.57
N GLY A 51 11.90 3.76 8.47
CA GLY A 51 12.65 3.66 7.23
C GLY A 51 11.92 2.81 6.19
N PHE A 52 11.41 1.64 6.57
CA PHE A 52 10.58 0.83 5.66
C PHE A 52 9.33 1.58 5.19
N TYR A 53 8.63 2.27 6.10
CA TYR A 53 7.46 3.08 5.74
C TYR A 53 7.80 4.16 4.72
N VAL A 54 8.89 4.92 4.96
CA VAL A 54 9.35 6.00 4.08
C VAL A 54 9.74 5.48 2.70
N LEU A 55 10.58 4.44 2.65
CA LEU A 55 11.03 3.87 1.38
C LEU A 55 9.84 3.31 0.59
N THR A 56 8.91 2.61 1.24
CA THR A 56 7.71 2.08 0.58
C THR A 56 6.97 3.18 -0.17
N PHE A 57 6.74 4.34 0.48
CA PHE A 57 5.99 5.41 -0.17
C PHE A 57 6.76 6.13 -1.27
N LEU A 58 8.07 6.31 -1.09
CA LEU A 58 8.91 6.96 -2.11
C LEU A 58 8.92 6.13 -3.40
N PHE A 59 9.16 4.83 -3.31
CA PHE A 59 9.18 3.96 -4.50
C PHE A 59 7.78 3.74 -5.09
N GLN A 60 6.76 3.63 -4.24
CA GLN A 60 5.37 3.54 -4.70
C GLN A 60 4.92 4.80 -5.45
N SER A 61 5.44 5.98 -5.08
CA SER A 61 5.09 7.24 -5.76
C SER A 61 5.54 7.26 -7.22
N TYR A 62 6.74 6.74 -7.54
CA TYR A 62 7.19 6.60 -8.93
C TYR A 62 6.31 5.60 -9.71
N CYS A 63 5.92 4.49 -9.08
CA CYS A 63 5.00 3.52 -9.69
C CYS A 63 3.68 4.19 -10.08
N CYS A 64 3.16 5.09 -9.25
CA CYS A 64 1.96 5.87 -9.55
C CYS A 64 2.16 6.79 -10.77
N VAL A 65 3.29 7.51 -10.85
CA VAL A 65 3.61 8.39 -12.00
C VAL A 65 3.78 7.59 -13.28
N TYR A 66 4.50 6.46 -13.23
CA TYR A 66 4.71 5.59 -14.37
C TYR A 66 3.38 5.08 -14.95
N GLN A 67 2.47 4.64 -14.07
CA GLN A 67 1.15 4.13 -14.45
C GLN A 67 0.15 5.23 -14.80
N SER A 68 0.54 6.51 -14.72
CA SER A 68 -0.35 7.67 -14.94
C SER A 68 -1.60 7.57 -14.06
N CYS A 69 -1.36 7.26 -12.79
CA CYS A 69 -2.41 6.98 -11.82
C CYS A 69 -3.36 8.18 -11.68
N PRO A 70 -4.70 8.00 -11.81
CA PRO A 70 -5.65 9.11 -11.75
C PRO A 70 -5.75 9.77 -10.36
N TYR A 71 -5.06 9.21 -9.38
CA TYR A 71 -5.04 9.64 -7.98
C TYR A 71 -3.88 10.56 -7.62
N ILE A 72 -3.01 10.88 -8.57
CA ILE A 72 -1.84 11.72 -8.32
C ILE A 72 -2.28 13.09 -7.80
N GLY A 73 -1.65 13.53 -6.70
CA GLY A 73 -1.94 14.82 -6.08
C GLY A 73 -3.29 14.93 -5.38
N GLY A 74 -4.01 13.81 -5.25
CA GLY A 74 -5.25 13.69 -4.50
C GLY A 74 -5.24 12.42 -3.65
N PHE A 75 -6.33 11.67 -3.72
CA PHE A 75 -6.55 10.51 -2.89
C PHE A 75 -6.01 9.22 -3.55
N CYS A 76 -4.87 8.68 -3.10
CA CYS A 76 -4.29 7.44 -3.64
C CYS A 76 -4.55 6.22 -2.73
N PRO A 77 -5.30 5.20 -3.20
CA PRO A 77 -5.52 3.97 -2.47
C PRO A 77 -4.33 3.01 -2.60
N ALA A 78 -3.13 3.48 -2.27
CA ALA A 78 -1.98 2.60 -2.13
C ALA A 78 -2.14 1.73 -0.87
N VAL A 79 -1.53 0.54 -0.88
CA VAL A 79 -1.56 -0.37 0.28
C VAL A 79 -0.97 0.35 1.50
N ALA A 80 -1.59 0.16 2.66
CA ALA A 80 -1.16 0.64 3.98
C ALA A 80 -1.31 2.14 4.24
N GLY A 81 -2.29 2.82 3.63
CA GLY A 81 -2.64 4.17 4.09
C GLY A 81 -1.58 5.22 3.76
N ILE A 82 -0.78 4.96 2.74
CA ILE A 82 0.36 5.78 2.34
C ILE A 82 -0.12 7.03 1.60
N ILE A 83 -0.74 7.93 2.36
CA ILE A 83 -1.19 9.25 1.90
C ILE A 83 -0.01 10.06 1.30
N PRO A 84 1.21 10.08 1.88
CA PRO A 84 2.32 10.86 1.35
C PRO A 84 2.73 10.50 -0.08
N ALA A 85 2.55 9.23 -0.50
CA ALA A 85 2.94 8.79 -1.84
C ALA A 85 2.22 9.57 -2.95
N SER A 86 0.96 9.97 -2.74
CA SER A 86 0.19 10.75 -3.71
C SER A 86 0.78 12.15 -3.95
N PHE A 87 1.26 12.78 -2.89
CA PHE A 87 1.88 14.11 -2.92
C PHE A 87 3.26 14.05 -3.54
N VAL A 88 4.06 13.05 -3.16
CA VAL A 88 5.37 12.80 -3.77
C VAL A 88 5.22 12.48 -5.26
N ALA A 89 4.20 11.70 -5.64
CA ALA A 89 3.91 11.42 -7.05
C ALA A 89 3.58 12.71 -7.83
N LYS A 90 2.82 13.64 -7.23
CA LYS A 90 2.52 14.95 -7.83
C LYS A 90 3.79 15.77 -8.07
N LEU A 91 4.72 15.72 -7.12
CA LEU A 91 6.02 16.39 -7.26
C LEU A 91 6.85 15.76 -8.39
N LEU A 92 6.96 14.44 -8.43
CA LEU A 92 7.68 13.72 -9.49
C LEU A 92 7.07 13.94 -10.88
N GLU A 93 5.75 14.04 -10.97
CA GLU A 93 5.05 14.38 -12.21
C GLU A 93 5.38 15.81 -12.67
N LYS A 94 5.37 16.79 -11.76
CA LYS A 94 5.79 18.18 -12.06
C LYS A 94 7.24 18.27 -12.54
N LEU A 95 8.12 17.44 -11.97
CA LEU A 95 9.52 17.34 -12.38
C LEU A 95 9.72 16.61 -13.72
N LYS A 96 8.64 16.16 -14.38
CA LYS A 96 8.65 15.46 -15.68
C LYS A 96 9.62 14.27 -15.69
N VAL A 97 9.66 13.51 -14.60
CA VAL A 97 10.53 12.33 -14.48
C VAL A 97 10.26 11.35 -15.63
N LYS A 98 11.33 10.87 -16.28
CA LYS A 98 11.25 9.94 -17.41
C LYS A 98 10.60 8.63 -16.98
N LYS A 99 9.57 8.21 -17.72
CA LYS A 99 8.90 6.92 -17.54
C LYS A 99 9.73 5.83 -18.22
N ASP A 100 10.37 4.97 -17.42
CA ASP A 100 11.17 3.84 -17.90
C ASP A 100 10.66 2.53 -17.28
N LYS A 101 10.53 1.48 -18.10
CA LYS A 101 9.96 0.20 -17.65
C LYS A 101 10.88 -0.53 -16.68
N LYS A 102 12.20 -0.51 -16.90
CA LYS A 102 13.16 -1.19 -16.03
C LYS A 102 13.21 -0.52 -14.66
N LEU A 103 13.19 0.82 -14.64
CA LEU A 103 13.08 1.58 -13.38
C LEU A 103 11.76 1.31 -12.66
N PHE A 104 10.65 1.22 -13.39
CA PHE A 104 9.36 0.85 -12.81
C PHE A 104 9.41 -0.52 -12.14
N ASP A 105 9.90 -1.56 -12.85
CA ASP A 105 9.97 -2.91 -12.32
C ASP A 105 10.89 -2.99 -11.08
N PHE A 106 12.01 -2.27 -11.11
CA PHE A 106 12.95 -2.17 -9.99
C PHE A 106 12.33 -1.47 -8.77
N PHE A 107 11.68 -0.32 -8.95
CA PHE A 107 11.04 0.39 -7.85
C PHE A 107 9.81 -0.34 -7.32
N ALA A 108 9.05 -1.03 -8.17
CA ALA A 108 7.96 -1.89 -7.73
C ALA A 108 8.46 -3.05 -6.86
N LEU A 109 9.61 -3.64 -7.21
CA LEU A 109 10.27 -4.66 -6.39
C LEU A 109 10.70 -4.09 -5.02
N ILE A 110 11.39 -2.95 -5.00
CA ILE A 110 11.83 -2.34 -3.73
C ILE A 110 10.62 -1.94 -2.87
N ALA A 111 9.59 -1.33 -3.46
CA ALA A 111 8.35 -1.00 -2.75
C ALA A 111 7.71 -2.26 -2.13
N SER A 112 7.74 -3.38 -2.83
CA SER A 112 7.20 -4.65 -2.32
C SER A 112 8.05 -5.23 -1.19
N ILE A 113 9.37 -5.19 -1.30
CA ILE A 113 10.31 -5.66 -0.25
C ILE A 113 10.18 -4.79 1.00
N THR A 114 10.12 -3.47 0.84
CA THR A 114 10.01 -2.53 1.96
C THR A 114 8.64 -2.59 2.63
N LEU A 115 7.56 -2.79 1.86
CA LEU A 115 6.24 -3.09 2.42
C LEU A 115 6.23 -4.41 3.20
N LEU A 116 6.89 -5.46 2.69
CA LEU A 116 7.02 -6.72 3.41
C LEU A 116 7.84 -6.53 4.69
N GLY A 117 8.91 -5.72 4.65
CA GLY A 117 9.67 -5.29 5.81
C GLY A 117 8.79 -4.59 6.84
N LEU A 118 7.92 -3.67 6.42
CA LEU A 118 6.95 -3.00 7.29
C LEU A 118 5.99 -3.98 7.98
N ILE A 119 5.70 -5.13 7.37
CA ILE A 119 4.83 -6.15 7.96
C ILE A 119 5.63 -7.10 8.85
N VAL A 120 6.71 -7.69 8.33
CA VAL A 120 7.46 -8.79 8.97
C VAL A 120 8.37 -8.31 10.10
N PHE A 121 8.99 -7.14 9.95
CA PHE A 121 9.91 -6.61 10.95
C PHE A 121 9.27 -6.46 12.34
N PRO A 122 8.12 -5.78 12.50
CA PRO A 122 7.48 -5.70 13.81
C PRO A 122 6.92 -7.03 14.29
N LEU A 123 6.55 -7.97 13.40
CA LEU A 123 6.09 -9.29 13.84
C LEU A 123 7.15 -10.02 14.65
N TYR A 124 8.40 -10.00 14.19
CA TYR A 124 9.51 -10.62 14.91
C TYR A 124 9.70 -10.01 16.29
N TRP A 125 9.80 -8.68 16.37
CA TRP A 125 10.07 -8.00 17.63
C TRP A 125 8.89 -8.01 18.61
N LEU A 126 7.65 -7.86 18.11
CA LEU A 126 6.46 -7.98 18.94
C LEU A 126 6.28 -9.40 19.48
N PHE A 127 6.68 -10.43 18.72
CA PHE A 127 6.64 -11.80 19.22
C PHE A 127 7.58 -12.00 20.41
N ILE A 128 8.80 -11.46 20.34
CA ILE A 128 9.80 -11.57 21.41
C ILE A 128 9.40 -10.77 22.66
N TYR A 129 8.88 -9.55 22.47
CA TYR A 129 8.67 -8.63 23.60
C TYR A 129 7.24 -8.54 24.12
N HIS A 130 6.22 -8.79 23.28
CA HIS A 130 4.82 -8.52 23.64
C HIS A 130 3.82 -9.36 22.84
N ILE A 131 3.67 -10.64 23.21
CA ILE A 131 2.84 -11.63 22.47
C ILE A 131 1.40 -11.16 22.20
N ALA A 132 0.77 -10.45 23.14
CA ALA A 132 -0.58 -9.92 22.95
C ALA A 132 -0.63 -8.86 21.82
N ALA A 133 0.41 -8.04 21.70
CA ALA A 133 0.51 -7.03 20.64
C ALA A 133 0.84 -7.70 19.30
N PHE A 134 1.64 -8.77 19.30
CA PHE A 134 1.88 -9.60 18.12
C PHE A 134 0.58 -10.20 17.55
N VAL A 135 -0.25 -10.83 18.40
CA VAL A 135 -1.53 -11.40 17.97
C VAL A 135 -2.46 -10.30 17.45
N GLY A 136 -2.59 -9.19 18.19
CA GLY A 136 -3.40 -8.05 17.76
C GLY A 136 -2.95 -7.49 16.40
N TYR A 137 -1.65 -7.34 16.20
CA TYR A 137 -1.05 -6.86 14.94
C TYR A 137 -1.33 -7.82 13.77
N LEU A 138 -1.18 -9.14 13.97
CA LEU A 138 -1.52 -10.14 12.96
C LEU A 138 -3.00 -10.09 12.57
N CYS A 139 -3.90 -10.06 13.55
CA CYS A 139 -5.33 -9.99 13.31
C CYS A 139 -5.70 -8.72 12.53
N LEU A 140 -5.18 -7.56 12.93
CA LEU A 140 -5.45 -6.28 12.26
C LEU A 140 -4.93 -6.26 10.82
N ILE A 141 -3.72 -6.76 10.55
CA ILE A 141 -3.19 -6.84 9.18
C ILE A 141 -4.00 -7.78 8.32
N ALA A 142 -4.37 -8.96 8.85
CA ALA A 142 -5.17 -9.92 8.11
C ALA A 142 -6.54 -9.34 7.75
N LEU A 143 -7.24 -8.77 8.75
CA LEU A 143 -8.54 -8.12 8.55
C LEU A 143 -8.45 -6.96 7.56
N TYR A 144 -7.46 -6.07 7.71
CA TYR A 144 -7.26 -4.96 6.79
C TYR A 144 -6.99 -5.47 5.37
N THR A 145 -6.09 -6.44 5.21
CA THR A 145 -5.71 -6.96 3.89
C THR A 145 -6.91 -7.60 3.18
N ILE A 146 -7.70 -8.41 3.90
CA ILE A 146 -8.93 -9.01 3.37
C ILE A 146 -9.94 -7.93 3.01
N ALA A 147 -10.24 -7.00 3.93
CA ALA A 147 -11.18 -5.91 3.68
C ALA A 147 -10.76 -5.07 2.47
N PHE A 148 -9.48 -4.73 2.36
CA PHE A 148 -8.91 -3.93 1.28
C PHE A 148 -8.99 -4.66 -0.07
N LEU A 149 -8.61 -5.94 -0.10
CA LEU A 149 -8.66 -6.78 -1.31
C LEU A 149 -10.10 -6.99 -1.81
N LEU A 150 -11.09 -7.05 -0.91
CA LEU A 150 -12.48 -7.28 -1.29
C LEU A 150 -13.23 -5.99 -1.66
N SER A 151 -12.89 -4.85 -1.05
CA SER A 151 -13.68 -3.62 -1.17
C SER A 151 -13.03 -2.51 -2.01
N ILE A 152 -11.70 -2.37 -1.97
CA ILE A 152 -10.97 -1.27 -2.62
C ILE A 152 -10.27 -1.75 -3.90
N CYS A 153 -9.54 -2.87 -3.84
CA CYS A 153 -8.81 -3.40 -5.00
C CYS A 153 -9.66 -3.68 -6.26
N PRO A 154 -10.90 -4.21 -6.18
CA PRO A 154 -11.65 -4.55 -7.41
C PRO A 154 -12.18 -3.32 -8.14
N VAL A 155 -12.30 -2.18 -7.45
CA VAL A 155 -12.78 -0.91 -8.02
C VAL A 155 -11.64 0.06 -8.35
N CYS A 156 -10.38 -0.31 -8.10
CA CYS A 156 -9.24 0.55 -8.37
C CYS A 156 -8.92 0.63 -9.88
N ALA A 157 -8.66 1.84 -10.40
CA ALA A 157 -8.32 2.08 -11.80
C ALA A 157 -7.10 1.28 -12.30
N ILE A 158 -6.14 0.96 -11.43
CA ILE A 158 -4.94 0.18 -11.75
C ILE A 158 -5.06 -1.30 -11.38
N ARG A 159 -6.27 -1.82 -11.13
CA ARG A 159 -6.50 -3.19 -10.68
C ARG A 159 -5.93 -4.29 -11.58
N LYS A 160 -5.81 -4.04 -12.88
CA LYS A 160 -5.28 -5.02 -13.85
C LYS A 160 -3.75 -5.10 -13.83
N THR A 161 -3.09 -4.01 -13.41
CA THR A 161 -1.63 -3.89 -13.42
C THR A 161 -1.02 -4.15 -12.06
N CYS A 162 -1.66 -3.73 -10.95
CA CYS A 162 -1.09 -3.89 -9.62
C CYS A 162 -1.30 -5.31 -9.03
N PRO A 163 -0.34 -5.83 -8.23
CA PRO A 163 -0.45 -7.16 -7.63
C PRO A 163 -1.72 -7.37 -6.79
N GLY A 164 -2.07 -6.39 -5.96
CA GLY A 164 -3.28 -6.46 -5.12
C GLY A 164 -4.57 -6.50 -5.94
N GLY A 165 -4.65 -5.76 -7.03
CA GLY A 165 -5.79 -5.81 -7.95
C GLY A 165 -5.91 -7.16 -8.67
N ARG A 166 -4.78 -7.73 -9.10
CA ARG A 166 -4.75 -9.08 -9.69
C ARG A 166 -5.17 -10.15 -8.68
N ALA A 167 -4.69 -10.04 -7.44
CA ALA A 167 -5.09 -10.95 -6.35
C ALA A 167 -6.60 -10.84 -6.07
N SER A 168 -7.12 -9.62 -5.96
CA SER A 168 -8.55 -9.34 -5.77
C SER A 168 -9.42 -9.90 -6.91
N GLN A 169 -8.98 -9.76 -8.17
CA GLN A 169 -9.69 -10.31 -9.33
C GLN A 169 -9.75 -11.85 -9.31
N LYS A 170 -8.68 -12.51 -8.85
CA LYS A 170 -8.69 -13.97 -8.67
C LYS A 170 -9.66 -14.40 -7.56
N LEU A 171 -9.63 -13.71 -6.42
CA LEU A 171 -10.53 -13.98 -5.29
C LEU A 171 -12.01 -13.79 -5.65
N THR A 172 -12.35 -12.72 -6.38
CA THR A 172 -13.73 -12.38 -6.75
C THR A 172 -14.27 -13.17 -7.94
N LYS A 173 -13.41 -13.63 -8.86
CA LYS A 173 -13.85 -14.52 -9.96
C LYS A 173 -14.26 -15.90 -9.44
N GLY A 174 -13.62 -16.41 -8.40
CA GLY A 174 -14.05 -17.65 -7.74
C GLY A 174 -15.47 -17.55 -7.18
N THR A 175 -15.86 -16.39 -6.65
CA THR A 175 -17.18 -16.16 -6.03
C THR A 175 -18.32 -15.96 -7.02
N LYS A 176 -18.03 -15.70 -8.31
CA LYS A 176 -19.05 -15.54 -9.37
C LYS A 176 -19.37 -16.85 -10.11
N MET A 177 -18.64 -17.94 -9.83
CA MET A 177 -18.87 -19.23 -10.49
C MET A 177 -19.87 -20.13 -9.73
N GLU A 178 -20.37 -19.67 -8.57
CA GLU A 178 -21.33 -20.39 -7.70
C GLU A 178 -22.73 -19.73 -7.64
N ARG A 179 -23.08 -18.89 -8.62
CA ARG A 179 -24.45 -18.36 -8.75
C ARG A 179 -25.00 -18.53 -10.15
#